data_AF-A0A822BK77-F1
#
_entry.id   AF-A0A822BK77-F1
#
_cell.length_a   1.000
_cell.length_b   1.000
_cell.length_c   1.000
_cell.angle_alpha   90.00
_cell.angle_beta   90.00
_cell.angle_gamma   90.00
#
_symmetry.space_group_name_H-M   'P 1'
#
loop_
_entity.id
_entity.type
_entity.pdbx_description
1 polymer ?
#
loop_
_entity_poly.entity_id
_entity_poly.type
_entity_poly.pdbx_seq_one_letter_code
_entity_poly.pdbx_strand_id
1 'polypeptide(L)' 'MVKWEIEIQASGITDIMRINILSTLNTSIDTHGSSNKYEVAKDVVNWLNGAYGEYWSVTIGDV' A
#
# COMPACT_ATOMS: atom_id res chain seq x y z
N MET A 1 -19.38 2.28 -1.08
CA MET A 1 -17.98 1.82 -1.22
C MET A 1 -17.39 1.74 0.17
N VAL A 2 -16.90 0.57 0.59
CA VAL A 2 -16.29 0.40 1.92
C VAL A 2 -14.87 0.97 1.86
N LYS A 3 -14.59 1.94 2.74
CA LYS A 3 -13.26 2.56 2.88
C LYS A 3 -12.45 1.73 3.89
N TRP A 4 -11.26 1.29 3.52
CA TRP A 4 -10.38 0.58 4.45
C TRP A 4 -9.83 1.54 5.51
N GLU A 5 -9.73 1.07 6.74
CA GLU A 5 -8.92 1.71 7.77
C GLU A 5 -7.49 1.19 7.63
N ILE A 6 -6.55 2.10 7.36
CA ILE A 6 -5.17 1.73 7.04
C ILE A 6 -4.28 2.13 8.20
N GLU A 7 -3.64 1.14 8.84
CA GLU A 7 -2.62 1.37 9.83
C GLU A 7 -1.24 0.95 9.28
N ILE A 8 -0.26 1.86 9.32
CA ILE A 8 1.12 1.54 8.98
C ILE A 8 1.89 1.25 10.27
N GLN A 9 2.21 -0.02 10.49
CA GLN A 9 2.99 -0.51 11.64
C GLN A 9 4.51 -0.59 11.36
N ALA A 10 5.00 0.07 10.32
CA ALA A 10 6.41 0.01 9.93
C ALA A 10 7.34 0.83 10.85
N SER A 11 8.41 0.19 11.33
CA SER A 11 9.58 0.84 11.93
C SER A 11 10.65 1.13 10.88
N GLY A 12 11.35 2.26 10.97
CA GLY A 12 12.49 2.57 10.09
C GLY A 12 12.15 3.25 8.76
N ILE A 13 10.89 3.62 8.54
CA ILE A 13 10.50 4.51 7.43
C ILE A 13 10.31 5.95 7.92
N THR A 14 10.58 6.93 7.07
CA THR A 14 10.33 8.35 7.38
C THR A 14 8.85 8.71 7.27
N ASP A 15 8.44 9.81 7.88
CA ASP A 15 7.05 10.31 7.76
C ASP A 15 6.66 10.61 6.31
N ILE A 16 7.60 11.10 5.50
CA ILE A 16 7.37 11.35 4.07
C ILE A 16 7.11 10.04 3.33
N MET A 17 7.90 8.99 3.60
CA MET A 17 7.65 7.67 3.02
C MET A 17 6.29 7.12 3.45
N ARG A 18 5.92 7.27 4.72
CA ARG A 18 4.62 6.87 5.25
C ARG A 18 3.47 7.55 4.49
N ILE A 19 3.55 8.87 4.29
CA ILE A 19 2.55 9.64 3.53
C ILE A 19 2.43 9.12 2.09
N ASN A 20 3.56 8.91 1.42
CA ASN A 20 3.56 8.45 0.03
C ASN A 20 2.97 7.03 -0.09
N ILE A 21 3.32 6.12 0.83
CA ILE A 21 2.77 4.76 0.88
C ILE A 21 1.24 4.81 1.04
N LEU A 22 0.73 5.63 1.98
CA LEU A 22 -0.71 5.79 2.17
C LEU A 22 -1.40 6.33 0.93
N SER A 23 -0.80 7.33 0.27
CA SER A 23 -1.37 7.90 -0.95
C SER A 23 -1.44 6.87 -2.08
N THR A 24 -0.37 6.11 -2.30
CA THR A 24 -0.33 5.05 -3.31
C THR A 24 -1.36 3.97 -3.01
N LEU A 25 -1.42 3.49 -1.76
CA LEU A 25 -2.37 2.46 -1.35
C LEU A 25 -3.83 2.91 -1.58
N ASN A 26 -4.19 4.14 -1.19
CA ASN A 26 -5.54 4.66 -1.44
C ASN A 26 -5.84 4.74 -2.95
N THR A 27 -4.88 5.19 -3.76
CA THR A 27 -5.04 5.25 -5.22
C THR A 27 -5.27 3.86 -5.83
N SER A 28 -4.51 2.85 -5.38
CA SER A 28 -4.69 1.46 -5.83
C SER A 28 -6.04 0.88 -5.39
N ILE A 29 -6.51 1.20 -4.18
CA ILE A 29 -7.84 0.79 -3.69
C ILE A 29 -8.94 1.42 -4.54
N ASP A 30 -8.83 2.72 -4.86
CA ASP A 30 -9.81 3.41 -5.70
C ASP A 30 -9.82 2.85 -7.13
N THR A 31 -8.67 2.40 -7.63
CA THR A 31 -8.51 1.85 -8.99
C THR A 31 -9.05 0.42 -9.10
N HIS A 32 -8.71 -0.46 -8.16
CA HIS A 32 -9.02 -1.89 -8.25
C HIS A 32 -10.27 -2.29 -7.45
N GLY A 33 -10.72 -1.43 -6.54
CA GLY A 33 -11.80 -1.69 -5.60
C GLY A 33 -11.33 -2.42 -4.34
N SER A 34 -12.01 -2.15 -3.23
CA SER A 34 -11.71 -2.71 -1.90
C SER A 34 -11.96 -4.22 -1.76
N SER A 35 -12.49 -4.89 -2.79
CA SER A 35 -12.60 -6.36 -2.84
C SER A 35 -11.38 -7.03 -3.50
N ASN A 36 -10.55 -6.31 -4.25
CA ASN A 36 -9.45 -6.87 -5.02
C ASN A 36 -8.09 -6.65 -4.34
N LYS A 37 -7.92 -7.25 -3.15
CA LYS A 37 -6.72 -7.11 -2.32
C LYS A 37 -5.44 -7.52 -3.05
N TYR A 38 -5.51 -8.52 -3.93
CA TYR A 38 -4.35 -9.00 -4.68
C TYR A 38 -3.79 -7.94 -5.64
N GLU A 39 -4.64 -7.33 -6.49
CA GLU A 39 -4.16 -6.30 -7.40
C GLU A 39 -3.70 -5.05 -6.65
N VAL A 40 -4.38 -4.67 -5.56
CA VAL A 40 -3.93 -3.58 -4.67
C VAL A 40 -2.52 -3.86 -4.12
N ALA A 41 -2.28 -5.04 -3.55
CA ALA A 41 -0.97 -5.39 -2.99
C ALA A 41 0.12 -5.39 -4.07
N LYS A 42 -0.16 -5.96 -5.24
CA LYS A 42 0.76 -6.02 -6.37
C LYS A 42 1.14 -4.63 -6.89
N ASP A 43 0.16 -3.74 -7.04
CA ASP A 43 0.40 -2.37 -7.51
C ASP A 43 1.28 -1.58 -6.52
N VAL A 44 0.97 -1.69 -5.22
CA VAL A 44 1.76 -1.04 -4.17
C VAL A 44 3.19 -1.61 -4.09
N VAL A 45 3.39 -2.92 -4.24
CA VAL A 45 4.74 -3.53 -4.31
C VAL A 45 5.53 -3.01 -5.50
N ASN A 46 4.92 -2.95 -6.68
CA ASN A 46 5.58 -2.46 -7.88
C ASN A 46 6.02 -1.00 -7.71
N TRP A 47 5.14 -0.17 -7.15
CA TRP A 47 5.46 1.22 -6.85
C TRP A 47 6.58 1.34 -5.81
N LEU A 48 6.53 0.58 -4.71
CA LEU A 48 7.57 0.57 -3.67
C LEU A 48 8.94 0.19 -4.25
N ASN A 49 8.99 -0.88 -5.05
CA ASN A 49 10.22 -1.33 -5.69
C ASN A 49 10.79 -0.27 -6.65
N GLY A 50 9.94 0.45 -7.37
CA GLY A 50 10.35 1.54 -8.26
C GLY A 50 10.80 2.80 -7.52
N ALA A 51 10.18 3.14 -6.40
CA ALA A 51 10.44 4.37 -5.65
C ALA A 51 11.62 4.26 -4.67
N TYR A 52 11.81 3.09 -4.06
CA TYR A 52 12.70 2.91 -2.90
C TYR A 52 13.71 1.76 -3.05
N GLY A 53 13.83 1.18 -4.25
CA GLY A 53 14.70 0.03 -4.50
C GLY A 53 13.99 -1.30 -4.29
N GLU A 54 14.56 -2.38 -4.83
CA GLU A 54 13.90 -3.69 -4.91
C GLU A 54 13.74 -4.39 -3.55
N TYR A 55 12.98 -5.50 -3.54
CA TYR A 55 12.75 -6.42 -2.42
C TYR A 55 11.68 -6.01 -1.38
N TRP A 56 10.73 -5.15 -1.75
CA TRP A 56 9.57 -4.89 -0.91
C TRP A 56 8.53 -6.01 -1.01
N SER A 57 7.89 -6.30 0.13
CA SER A 57 6.73 -7.18 0.21
C SER A 57 5.56 -6.46 0.86
N VAL A 58 4.37 -6.58 0.28
CA VAL A 58 3.12 -6.04 0.84
C VAL A 58 2.17 -7.19 1.14
N THR A 59 1.57 -7.17 2.33
CA THR A 59 0.53 -8.12 2.75
C THR A 59 -0.69 -7.32 3.18
N ILE A 60 -1.88 -7.73 2.72
CA ILE A 60 -3.16 -7.10 3.05
C ILE A 60 -4.05 -8.18 3.69
N GLY A 61 -4.29 -8.06 4.99
CA GLY A 61 -5.18 -8.92 5.77
C GLY A 61 -6.41 -8.16 6.27
N ASP A 62 -7.45 -8.90 6.64
CA ASP A 62 -8.49 -8.37 7.54
C ASP A 62 -7.97 -8.45 8.98
N VAL A 63 -8.26 -7.43 9.79
CA VAL A 63 -7.91 -7.39 11.22
C VAL A 63 -9.13 -7.75 12.06
#